data_AF-A0A380P0V4-F1
#
_entry.id   AF-A0A380P0V4-F1
#
_cell.length_a   1.000
_cell.length_b   1.000
_cell.length_c   1.000
_cell.angle_alpha   90.00
_cell.angle_beta   90.00
_cell.angle_gamma   90.00
#
_symmetry.space_group_name_H-M   'P 1'
#
loop_
_entity.id
_entity.type
_entity.pdbx_description
1 polymer ?
#
loop_
_entity_poly.entity_id
_entity_poly.type
_entity_poly.pdbx_seq_one_letter_code
_entity_poly.pdbx_strand_id
1 'polypeptide(L)'
;MSQIIVLRGNSASGKTSLARALKAAHPQTTFLIAQDTIKRELLLEHEGLHSLTPKLIVTLMDWALDHQLDIILEGIYEQNTIERFTPF
;
A
#
# COMPACT_ATOMS: atom_id res chain seq x y z
N MET A 1 17.71 -7.07 -1.62
CA MET A 1 17.16 -5.70 -1.65
C MET A 1 15.68 -5.82 -1.92
N SER A 2 14.82 -5.34 -1.01
CA SER A 2 13.38 -5.28 -1.24
C SER A 2 13.03 -4.17 -2.24
N GLN A 3 12.00 -4.39 -3.05
CA GLN A 3 11.46 -3.41 -3.99
C GLN A 3 10.12 -2.86 -3.52
N ILE A 4 9.81 -1.61 -3.89
CA ILE A 4 8.49 -1.00 -3.66
C ILE A 4 7.84 -0.75 -5.01
N ILE A 5 6.74 -1.45 -5.26
CA ILE A 5 5.93 -1.34 -6.47
C ILE A 5 4.69 -0.54 -6.14
N VAL A 6 4.61 0.70 -6.63
CA VAL A 6 3.46 1.58 -6.41
C VAL A 6 2.50 1.50 -7.59
N LEU A 7 1.28 1.02 -7.34
CA LEU A 7 0.21 0.94 -8.34
C LEU A 7 -0.73 2.13 -8.18
N ARG A 8 -0.62 3.09 -9.11
CA ARG A 8 -1.45 4.31 -9.15
C ARG A 8 -2.41 4.34 -10.34
N GLY A 9 -3.44 5.16 -10.21
CA GLY A 9 -4.48 5.35 -11.23
C GLY A 9 -5.85 5.63 -10.63
N ASN A 10 -6.77 6.14 -11.45
CA ASN A 10 -8.12 6.52 -11.03
C ASN A 10 -8.91 5.33 -10.47
N SER A 11 -9.99 5.62 -9.74
CA SER A 11 -10.94 4.58 -9.33
C SER A 11 -11.41 3.76 -10.54
N ALA A 12 -11.67 2.46 -10.33
CA ALA A 12 -12.06 1.49 -11.35
C ALA A 12 -11.06 1.22 -12.50
N SER A 13 -9.81 1.70 -12.44
CA SER A 13 -8.79 1.43 -13.48
C SER A 13 -8.14 0.04 -13.43
N GLY A 14 -8.64 -0.88 -12.59
CA GLY A 14 -8.12 -2.25 -12.49
C GLY A 14 -6.89 -2.46 -11.59
N LYS A 15 -6.44 -1.43 -10.84
CA LYS A 15 -5.26 -1.52 -9.95
C LYS A 15 -5.37 -2.65 -8.94
N THR A 16 -6.50 -2.75 -8.25
CA THR A 16 -6.74 -3.77 -7.23
C THR A 16 -6.65 -5.17 -7.83
N SER A 17 -7.14 -5.36 -9.05
CA SER A 17 -7.03 -6.64 -9.78
C SER A 17 -5.58 -6.96 -10.11
N LEU A 18 -4.82 -5.99 -10.63
CA LEU A 18 -3.39 -6.16 -10.91
C LEU A 18 -2.58 -6.43 -9.64
N ALA A 19 -2.83 -5.70 -8.56
CA ALA A 19 -2.16 -5.85 -7.27
C ALA A 19 -2.34 -7.28 -6.71
N ARG A 20 -3.58 -7.78 -6.76
CA ARG A 20 -3.92 -9.15 -6.34
C ARG A 20 -3.27 -10.20 -7.25
N ALA A 21 -3.24 -9.97 -8.56
CA ALA A 21 -2.56 -10.87 -9.50
C ALA A 21 -1.03 -10.93 -9.22
N LEU A 22 -0.38 -9.79 -8.99
CA LEU A 22 1.03 -9.73 -8.62
C LEU A 22 1.32 -10.45 -7.30
N LYS A 23 0.50 -10.21 -6.27
CA LYS A 23 0.60 -10.93 -4.98
C LYS A 23 0.40 -12.44 -5.16
N ALA A 24 -0.55 -12.87 -5.97
CA ALA A 24 -0.81 -14.28 -6.24
C ALA A 24 0.33 -14.95 -7.03
N ALA A 25 0.99 -14.22 -7.92
CA ALA A 25 2.17 -14.71 -8.65
C ALA A 25 3.40 -14.88 -7.75
N HIS A 26 3.52 -14.07 -6.69
CA HIS A 26 4.66 -14.06 -5.77
C HIS A 26 4.24 -14.09 -4.28
N PRO A 27 3.49 -15.11 -3.83
CA PRO A 27 2.75 -15.07 -2.57
C PRO A 27 3.65 -15.03 -1.33
N GLN A 28 4.85 -15.60 -1.40
CA GLN A 28 5.77 -15.70 -0.25
C GLN A 28 6.77 -14.54 -0.18
N THR A 29 7.03 -13.85 -1.30
CA THR A 29 8.06 -12.81 -1.38
C THR A 29 7.49 -11.40 -1.48
N THR A 30 6.18 -11.26 -1.70
CA THR A 30 5.52 -9.94 -1.80
C THR A 30 4.60 -9.67 -0.62
N PHE A 31 4.38 -8.40 -0.30
CA PHE A 31 3.46 -7.91 0.71
C PHE A 31 2.54 -6.85 0.11
N LEU A 32 1.22 -7.13 0.09
CA LEU A 32 0.23 -6.23 -0.51
C LEU A 32 -0.35 -5.28 0.54
N ILE A 33 -0.19 -3.99 0.31
CA ILE A 33 -0.76 -2.91 1.11
C ILE A 33 -1.80 -2.19 0.26
N ALA A 34 -3.08 -2.44 0.54
CA ALA A 34 -4.21 -1.80 -0.15
C ALA A 34 -4.82 -0.71 0.74
N GLN A 35 -4.63 0.55 0.37
CA GLN A 35 -5.06 1.71 1.18
C GLN A 35 -6.55 1.69 1.50
N ASP A 36 -7.39 1.40 0.51
CA ASP A 36 -8.84 1.42 0.69
C ASP A 36 -9.30 0.32 1.64
N THR A 37 -8.70 -0.86 1.59
CA THR A 37 -8.94 -1.95 2.55
C THR A 37 -8.50 -1.52 3.96
N ILE A 38 -7.32 -0.92 4.10
CA ILE A 38 -6.86 -0.41 5.40
C ILE A 38 -7.85 0.63 5.97
N LYS A 39 -8.23 1.62 5.16
CA LYS A 39 -9.12 2.71 5.58
C LYS A 39 -10.51 2.18 5.94
N ARG A 40 -11.13 1.38 5.07
CA ARG A 40 -12.55 1.03 5.15
C ARG A 40 -12.84 -0.26 5.90
N GLU A 41 -11.90 -1.20 5.94
CA GLU A 41 -12.10 -2.52 6.55
C GLU A 41 -11.31 -2.68 7.86
N LEU A 42 -10.06 -2.20 7.92
CA LEU A 42 -9.24 -2.36 9.13
C LEU A 42 -9.48 -1.24 10.15
N LEU A 43 -9.46 0.02 9.71
CA LEU A 43 -9.57 1.18 10.59
C LEU A 43 -10.99 1.73 10.71
N LEU A 44 -11.90 1.33 9.81
CA LEU A 44 -13.29 1.80 9.75
C LEU A 44 -13.38 3.35 9.73
N GLU A 45 -12.44 4.00 9.04
CA GLU A 45 -12.37 5.46 9.00
C GLU A 45 -13.39 6.05 8.04
N HIS A 46 -14.16 7.00 8.55
CA HIS A 46 -15.00 7.88 7.76
C HIS A 46 -14.21 9.14 7.33
N GLU A 47 -14.70 9.85 6.30
CA GLU A 47 -14.10 11.11 5.82
C GLU A 47 -13.94 12.12 6.98
N GLY A 48 -12.70 12.49 7.30
CA GLY A 48 -12.39 13.37 8.44
C GLY A 48 -10.91 13.70 8.57
N LEU A 49 -10.61 14.76 9.34
CA LEU A 49 -9.29 15.43 9.43
C LEU A 49 -8.16 14.63 10.13
N HIS A 50 -8.41 13.40 10.59
CA HIS A 50 -7.46 12.65 11.43
C HIS A 50 -7.35 11.16 11.04
N SER A 51 -7.01 10.88 9.79
CA SER A 51 -6.78 9.50 9.33
C SER A 51 -5.48 8.92 9.91
N LEU A 52 -5.59 7.74 10.53
CA LEU A 52 -4.50 6.86 10.94
C LEU A 52 -4.02 5.98 9.78
N THR A 53 -4.75 5.91 8.67
CA THR A 53 -4.40 5.11 7.48
C THR A 53 -2.94 5.33 7.02
N PRO A 54 -2.42 6.56 6.85
CA PRO A 54 -1.04 6.77 6.43
C PRO A 54 -0.02 6.23 7.45
N LYS A 55 -0.30 6.36 8.75
CA LYS A 55 0.60 5.87 9.81
C LYS A 55 0.68 4.34 9.79
N LEU A 56 -0.47 3.67 9.65
CA LEU A 56 -0.50 2.22 9.56
C LEU A 56 0.18 1.70 8.29
N ILE A 57 0.03 2.39 7.16
CA ILE A 57 0.77 2.06 5.92
C ILE A 57 2.28 2.08 6.16
N VAL A 58 2.83 3.14 6.77
CA VAL A 58 4.27 3.20 7.10
C VAL A 58 4.69 2.02 7.97
N THR A 59 3.95 1.74 9.06
CA THR A 59 4.27 0.62 9.96
C THR A 59 4.27 -0.74 9.23
N LEU A 60 3.32 -0.96 8.32
CA LEU A 60 3.26 -2.18 7.52
C LEU A 60 4.40 -2.26 6.50
N MET A 61 4.81 -1.13 5.93
CA MET A 61 5.97 -1.07 5.04
C MET A 61 7.26 -1.41 5.79
N ASP A 62 7.49 -0.79 6.96
CA ASP A 62 8.67 -1.07 7.79
C ASP A 62 8.73 -2.56 8.15
N TRP A 63 7.61 -3.15 8.59
CA TRP A 63 7.53 -4.57 8.86
C TRP A 63 7.88 -5.42 7.64
N ALA A 64 7.37 -5.09 6.45
CA ALA A 64 7.67 -5.84 5.23
C ALA A 64 9.16 -5.73 4.82
N LEU A 65 9.77 -4.55 4.99
CA LEU A 65 11.18 -4.33 4.72
C LEU A 65 12.08 -5.12 5.67
N ASP A 66 11.76 -5.12 6.97
CA ASP A 66 12.48 -5.91 7.99
C ASP A 66 12.46 -7.42 7.67
N HIS A 67 11.40 -7.88 7.02
CA HIS A 67 11.23 -9.27 6.61
C HIS A 67 11.66 -9.54 5.16
N GLN A 68 12.32 -8.59 4.50
CA GLN A 68 12.87 -8.72 3.15
C GLN A 68 11.81 -9.05 2.08
N LEU A 69 10.59 -8.53 2.26
CA LEU A 69 9.48 -8.68 1.32
C LEU A 69 9.43 -7.50 0.35
N ASP A 70 9.08 -7.78 -0.90
CA ASP A 70 8.75 -6.76 -1.90
C ASP A 70 7.35 -6.19 -1.62
N ILE A 71 7.22 -4.87 -1.60
CA ILE A 71 5.97 -4.19 -1.24
C ILE A 71 5.18 -3.88 -2.51
N ILE A 72 3.92 -4.29 -2.55
CA ILE A 72 2.95 -3.83 -3.55
C ILE A 72 2.04 -2.83 -2.85
N LEU A 73 2.23 -1.54 -3.16
CA LEU A 73 1.46 -0.45 -2.58
C LEU A 73 0.35 -0.02 -3.55
N GLU A 74 -0.90 -0.30 -3.20
CA GLU A 74 -2.09 0.02 -3.99
C GLU A 74 -2.92 1.09 -3.29
N GLY A 75 -3.39 2.08 -4.06
CA GLY A 75 -4.16 3.20 -3.53
C GLY A 75 -4.20 4.42 -4.45
N ILE A 76 -4.82 5.48 -3.95
CA ILE A 76 -4.86 6.79 -4.62
C ILE A 76 -3.85 7.68 -3.90
N TYR A 77 -2.61 7.65 -4.36
CA TYR A 77 -1.53 8.45 -3.78
C TYR A 77 -1.21 9.66 -4.66
N GLU A 78 -1.31 10.86 -4.09
CA GLU A 78 -0.69 12.05 -4.65
C GLU A 78 0.85 11.88 -4.66
N GLN A 79 1.55 12.57 -5.57
CA GLN A 79 3.02 12.48 -5.68
C GLN A 79 3.71 12.77 -4.34
N ASN A 80 3.28 13.83 -3.63
CA ASN A 80 3.86 14.22 -2.35
C ASN A 80 3.61 13.20 -1.22
N THR A 81 2.64 12.31 -1.38
CA THR A 81 2.35 11.27 -0.38
C THR A 81 3.35 10.12 -0.51
N ILE A 82 3.85 9.83 -1.71
CA ILE A 82 4.82 8.76 -1.95
C ILE A 82 6.18 9.11 -1.34
N GLU A 83 6.62 10.36 -1.45
CA GLU A 83 7.89 10.84 -0.85
C GLU A 83 7.92 10.64 0.67
N ARG A 84 6.76 10.65 1.33
CA ARG A 84 6.66 10.35 2.78
C ARG A 84 6.86 8.86 3.10
N PHE A 85 6.63 7.98 2.13
CA PHE A 85 6.79 6.53 2.28
C PHE A 85 8.16 6.03 1.83
N THR A 86 8.94 6.86 1.15
CA THR A 86 10.30 6.55 0.67
C THR A 86 11.21 7.77 0.87
N PRO A 87 11.86 7.93 2.03
CA PRO A 87 12.68 9.11 2.33
C PRO A 87 14.06 9.11 1.63
N PHE A 88 14.19 8.45 0.47
CA PHE A 88 15.42 8.38 -0.32
C PHE A 88 15.23 9.07 -1.68
#